data_AF-A0A830ZXI7-F1
#
_entry.id   AF-A0A830ZXI7-F1
#
_cell.length_a   1.000
_cell.length_b   1.000
_cell.length_c   1.000
_cell.angle_alpha   90.00
_cell.angle_beta   90.00
_cell.angle_gamma   90.00
#
_symmetry.space_group_name_H-M   'P 1'
#
loop_
_entity.id
_entity.type
_entity.pdbx_description
1 polymer ?
#
loop_
_entity_poly.entity_id
_entity_poly.type
_entity_poly.pdbx_seq_one_letter_code
_entity_poly.pdbx_strand_id
1 'polypeptide(L)' 'MTTYLLVSQTEPYIEQYFRLAQSDRWQLQTYDQLSQIIPLESLNVELPLLEIYRRVSFAAAS' A
#
# COMPACT_ATOMS: atom_id res chain seq x y z
N MET A 1 8.56 -12.77 6.45
CA MET A 1 7.23 -12.17 6.68
C MET A 1 6.53 -12.04 5.35
N THR A 2 5.25 -12.41 5.25
CA THR A 2 4.48 -12.32 4.00
C THR A 2 3.64 -11.06 4.03
N THR A 3 3.61 -10.33 2.92
CA THR A 3 2.85 -9.10 2.74
C THR A 3 2.06 -9.18 1.44
N TYR A 4 0.81 -8.73 1.47
CA TYR A 4 -0.03 -8.51 0.30
C TYR A 4 -0.40 -7.03 0.23
N LEU A 5 -0.38 -6.48 -0.99
CA LEU A 5 -0.90 -5.14 -1.28
C LEU A 5 -2.10 -5.28 -2.20
N LEU A 6 -3.23 -4.69 -1.80
CA LEU A 6 -4.38 -4.48 -2.67
C LEU A 6 -4.35 -3.01 -3.08
N VAL A 7 -4.21 -2.77 -4.39
CA VAL A 7 -4.09 -1.43 -4.96
C VAL A 7 -5.39 -1.09 -5.66
N SER A 8 -6.07 -0.03 -5.22
CA SER A 8 -7.25 0.47 -5.90
C SER A 8 -6.88 1.03 -7.27
N GLN A 9 -7.72 0.82 -8.28
CA GLN A 9 -7.48 1.38 -9.62
C GLN A 9 -8.19 2.72 -9.84
N THR A 10 -9.14 3.07 -8.98
CA THR A 10 -10.04 4.22 -9.18
C THR A 10 -9.74 5.40 -8.26
N GLU A 11 -8.97 5.20 -7.20
CA GLU A 11 -8.62 6.21 -6.20
C GLU A 11 -7.22 5.91 -5.61
N PRO A 12 -6.52 6.89 -5.02
CA PRO A 12 -5.21 6.68 -4.42
C PRO A 12 -5.31 5.96 -3.07
N TYR A 13 -5.78 4.71 -3.09
CA TYR A 13 -6.03 3.90 -1.89
C TYR A 13 -5.34 2.54 -1.99
N ILE A 14 -4.65 2.13 -0.92
CA ILE A 14 -3.95 0.84 -0.83
C ILE A 14 -4.21 0.21 0.53
N GLU A 15 -4.47 -1.10 0.52
CA GLU A 15 -4.53 -1.93 1.72
C GLU A 15 -3.29 -2.83 1.78
N GLN A 16 -2.55 -2.73 2.88
CA GLN A 16 -1.43 -3.60 3.19
C GLN A 16 -1.86 -4.63 4.24
N TYR A 17 -1.82 -5.89 3.85
CA TYR A 17 -1.97 -7.01 4.76
C TYR A 17 -0.61 -7.63 5.01
N PHE A 18 -0.16 -7.66 6.26
CA PHE A 18 1.11 -8.29 6.62
C PHE A 18 0.97 -9.24 7.80
N ARG A 19 1.66 -10.38 7.71
CA ARG A 19 1.60 -11.43 8.72
C ARG A 19 2.63 -11.18 9.82
N LEU A 20 2.19 -11.01 11.05
CA LEU A 20 3.08 -10.81 12.19
C LEU A 20 3.98 -12.04 12.38
N ALA A 21 5.28 -11.79 12.59
CA ALA A 21 6.28 -12.84 12.74
C ALA A 21 5.85 -13.89 13.77
N GLN A 22 6.04 -15.17 13.44
CA GLN A 22 5.75 -16.31 14.31
C GLN A 22 4.28 -16.41 14.76
N SER A 23 3.35 -15.82 14.00
CA SER A 23 1.91 -15.98 14.25
C SER A 23 1.11 -16.13 12.95
N ASP A 24 -0.11 -16.63 13.07
CA ASP A 24 -1.10 -16.64 11.98
C ASP A 24 -1.92 -15.35 11.90
N ARG A 25 -1.53 -14.33 12.67
CA ARG A 25 -2.24 -13.05 12.71
C ARG A 25 -1.78 -12.15 11.59
N TRP A 26 -2.77 -11.59 10.91
CA TRP A 26 -2.60 -10.56 9.91
C TRP A 26 -2.95 -9.20 10.51
N GLN A 27 -2.15 -8.19 10.18
CA GLN A 27 -2.50 -6.78 10.38
C GLN A 27 -2.89 -6.15 9.05
N LEU A 28 -3.85 -5.23 9.13
CA LEU A 28 -4.26 -4.35 8.04
C LEU A 28 -3.74 -2.95 8.33
N GLN A 29 -3.10 -2.34 7.35
CA GLN A 29 -2.80 -0.92 7.31
C GLN A 29 -3.29 -0.34 6.00
N THR A 30 -3.90 0.85 6.05
CA THR A 30 -4.43 1.53 4.87
C THR A 30 -3.65 2.80 4.58
N TYR A 31 -3.59 3.15 3.31
CA TYR A 31 -2.92 4.34 2.78
C TYR A 31 -3.83 5.00 1.76
N ASP A 32 -4.14 6.27 1.95
CA ASP A 32 -5.08 7.06 1.15
C ASP A 32 -4.50 8.40 0.66
N GLN A 33 -3.22 8.67 0.95
CA GLN A 33 -2.54 9.91 0.57
C GLN A 33 -1.29 9.60 -0.27
N LEU A 34 -1.15 10.27 -1.42
CA LEU A 34 0.00 10.06 -2.34
C LEU A 34 1.37 10.36 -1.72
N SER A 35 1.44 11.15 -0.66
CA SER A 35 2.66 11.45 0.10
C SER A 35 3.11 10.31 1.02
N GLN A 36 2.26 9.31 1.25
CA GLN A 36 2.58 8.19 2.13
C GLN A 36 3.56 7.20 1.48
N ILE A 37 4.25 6.46 2.35
CA ILE A 37 5.26 5.48 1.99
C ILE A 37 4.89 4.15 2.64
N ILE A 38 4.89 3.08 1.84
CA ILE A 38 4.65 1.72 2.32
C ILE A 38 6.00 1.06 2.64
N PRO A 39 6.25 0.66 3.89
CA PRO A 39 7.42 -0.14 4.23
C PRO A 39 7.19 -1.60 3.80
N LEU A 40 8.12 -2.15 3.01
CA LEU A 40 8.14 -3.55 2.60
C LEU A 40 9.32 -4.27 3.26
N GLU A 41 9.15 -4.65 4.53
CA GLU A 41 10.22 -5.24 5.35
C GLU A 41 10.90 -6.46 4.72
N SER A 42 10.15 -7.33 4.04
CA SER A 42 10.69 -8.54 3.40
C SER A 42 11.67 -8.24 2.26
N LEU A 43 11.57 -7.05 1.67
CA LEU A 43 12.42 -6.59 0.58
C LEU A 43 13.43 -5.53 1.03
N ASN A 44 13.30 -5.03 2.27
CA ASN A 44 14.06 -3.90 2.80
C ASN A 44 14.00 -2.67 1.88
N VAL A 45 12.80 -2.35 1.38
CA VAL A 45 12.54 -1.17 0.55
C VAL A 45 11.37 -0.35 1.07
N GLU A 46 11.39 0.92 0.71
CA GLU A 46 10.29 1.85 0.89
C GLU A 46 9.62 2.09 -0.46
N LEU A 47 8.29 1.97 -0.52
CA LEU A 47 7.52 2.14 -1.74
C LEU A 47 6.58 3.35 -1.59
N PRO A 48 6.94 4.52 -2.16
CA PRO A 48 6.07 5.69 -2.16
C PRO A 48 4.78 5.43 -2.95
N LEU A 49 3.62 5.85 -2.41
CA LEU A 49 2.34 5.75 -3.12
C LEU A 49 2.36 6.49 -4.46
N LEU A 50 3.06 7.64 -4.50
CA LEU A 50 3.26 8.41 -5.73
C LEU A 50 3.90 7.60 -6.86
N GLU A 51 4.80 6.65 -6.56
CA GLU A 51 5.45 5.83 -7.58
C GLU A 51 4.52 4.73 -8.12
N ILE A 52 3.65 4.19 -7.26
CA ILE A 52 2.62 3.22 -7.67
C ILE A 52 1.63 3.88 -8.64
N TYR A 53 1.22 5.11 -8.33
CA TYR A 53 0.24 5.87 -9.11
C TYR A 53 0.83 6.86 -10.11
N ARG A 54 2.15 6.82 -10.38
CA ARG A 54 2.88 7.84 -11.16
C ARG A 54 2.28 8.18 -12.54
N ARG A 55 1.56 7.23 -13.14
CA ARG A 55 0.92 7.39 -14.47
C ARG A 55 -0.59 7.20 -14.42
N VAL A 56 -1.18 7.29 -13.24
CA VAL A 56 -2.63 7.24 -13.03
C VAL A 56 -3.12 8.65 -12.83
N SER A 57 -4.12 9.05 -13.61
CA SER A 57 -4.84 10.30 -13.44
C SER A 57 -6.19 9.98 -12.80
N PHE A 58 -6.39 10.45 -11.58
CA PHE A 58 -7.67 10.35 -10.91
C PHE A 58 -8.56 11.48 -11.40
N ALA A 59 -9.78 11.15 -11.84
CA ALA A 59 -10.78 12.17 -12.13
C ALA A 59 -11.08 12.95 -10.86
N ALA A 60 -11.23 14.27 -10.96
CA ALA A 60 -11.72 15.07 -9.85
C ALA A 60 -13.15 14.60 -9.51
N ALA A 61 -13.45 14.46 -8.22
CA ALA A 61 -14.82 14.25 -7.78
C ALA A 61 -15.67 15.41 -8.31
N SER A 62 -16.73 15.06 -9.05
CA SER A 62 -17.67 15.99 -9.67
C SER A 62 -18.73 16.47 -8.69
#